data_AF-A0A965FE87-F1
#
_entry.id   AF-A0A965FE87-F1
#
_cell.length_a   1.000
_cell.length_b   1.000
_cell.length_c   1.000
_cell.angle_alpha   90.00
_cell.angle_beta   90.00
_cell.angle_gamma   90.00
#
_symmetry.space_group_name_H-M   'P 1'
#
loop_
_entity.id
_entity.type
_entity.pdbx_description
1 polymer ?
#
loop_
_entity_poly.entity_id
_entity_poly.type
_entity_poly.pdbx_seq_one_letter_code
_entity_poly.pdbx_strand_id
1 'polypeptide(L)'
;LEEGARCTWFLPLPEGRSARKRWIAGSLAPLGALVVDAGAARALKRGSSLLPAGVRAVEGEFSRGDPVSVRDAEGVEVARGLSAYDAESARLIAGHRSEALEEILGWRGRDEIIHRDDMVLL
;
A
#
# COMPACT_ATOMS: atom_id res chain seq x y z
N LEU A 1 34.78 11.64 16.10
CA LEU A 1 33.50 11.44 16.82
C LEU A 1 33.51 10.16 17.65
N GLU A 2 34.13 9.07 17.17
CA GLU A 2 34.35 7.84 17.98
C GLU A 2 35.32 8.02 19.17
N GLU A 3 36.07 9.14 19.22
CA GLU A 3 37.02 9.44 20.30
C GLU A 3 36.49 10.47 21.34
N GLY A 4 35.17 10.67 21.44
CA GLY A 4 34.59 11.40 22.59
C GLY A 4 34.62 12.93 22.54
N ALA A 5 34.52 13.55 21.36
CA ALA A 5 34.33 15.00 21.24
C ALA A 5 32.91 15.44 21.66
N ARG A 6 32.77 16.63 22.28
CA ARG A 6 31.46 17.22 22.61
C ARG A 6 30.59 17.34 21.36
N CYS A 7 29.44 16.69 21.37
CA CYS A 7 28.44 16.75 20.31
C CYS A 7 27.02 16.81 20.91
N THR A 8 26.06 17.25 20.11
CA THR A 8 24.63 17.22 20.44
C THR A 8 23.96 16.21 19.52
N TRP A 9 23.32 15.21 20.09
CA TRP A 9 22.58 14.18 19.34
C TRP A 9 21.11 14.58 19.24
N PHE A 10 20.62 14.72 18.01
CA PHE A 10 19.19 14.82 17.72
C PHE A 10 18.70 13.43 17.36
N LEU A 11 18.40 12.62 18.39
CA LEU A 11 17.89 11.27 18.17
C LEU A 11 16.43 11.33 17.69
N PRO A 12 16.02 10.48 16.74
CA PRO A 12 14.63 10.38 16.36
C PRO A 12 13.79 9.99 17.58
N LEU A 13 12.61 10.59 17.71
CA LEU A 13 11.64 10.16 18.73
C LEU A 13 11.29 8.68 18.48
N PRO A 14 11.28 7.83 19.53
CA PRO A 14 10.79 6.47 19.41
C PRO A 14 9.29 6.52 19.18
N GLU A 15 8.86 6.46 17.91
CA GLU A 15 7.44 6.57 17.55
C GLU A 15 6.94 5.28 16.89
N GLY A 16 5.74 4.85 17.30
CA GLY A 16 5.11 3.60 16.86
C GLY A 16 4.75 3.52 15.37
N ARG A 17 4.80 4.62 14.62
CA ARG A 17 4.69 4.65 13.14
C ARG A 17 5.85 5.45 12.55
N SER A 18 6.51 4.90 11.53
CA SER A 18 7.59 5.61 10.84
C SER A 18 7.10 6.94 10.23
N ALA A 19 8.01 7.92 10.05
CA ALA A 19 7.69 9.19 9.39
C ALA A 19 6.99 8.98 8.03
N ARG A 20 7.41 7.96 7.27
CA ARG A 20 6.79 7.56 6.01
C ARG A 20 5.32 7.13 6.16
N LYS A 21 5.00 6.33 7.19
CA LYS A 21 3.61 5.94 7.45
C LYS A 21 2.74 7.13 7.84
N ARG A 22 3.26 8.09 8.61
CA ARG A 22 2.50 9.33 8.90
C ARG A 22 2.16 10.13 7.64
N TRP A 23 3.11 10.24 6.71
CA TRP A 23 2.90 10.90 5.43
C TRP A 23 1.80 10.21 4.59
N ILE A 24 1.83 8.88 4.51
CA ILE A 24 0.79 8.08 3.82
C ILE A 24 -0.59 8.28 4.46
N ALA A 25 -0.66 8.39 5.79
CA ALA A 25 -1.93 8.50 6.50
C ALA A 25 -2.66 9.84 6.26
N GLY A 26 -1.92 10.96 6.28
CA GLY A 26 -2.53 12.28 6.48
C GLY A 26 -2.13 13.37 5.49
N SER A 27 -1.08 13.22 4.70
CA SER A 27 -0.53 14.34 3.92
C SER A 27 -0.96 14.38 2.45
N LEU A 28 -1.61 13.34 1.94
CA LEU A 28 -2.02 13.25 0.54
C LEU A 28 -3.48 12.82 0.42
N ALA A 29 -4.22 13.51 -0.44
CA ALA A 29 -5.52 13.04 -0.90
C ALA A 29 -5.30 11.80 -1.79
N PRO A 30 -5.99 10.67 -1.53
CA PRO A 30 -5.92 9.52 -2.42
C PRO A 30 -6.39 9.88 -3.83
N LEU A 31 -5.66 9.43 -4.85
CA LEU A 31 -5.99 9.64 -6.26
C LEU A 31 -6.92 8.54 -6.81
N GLY A 32 -7.03 7.42 -6.11
CA GLY A 32 -7.93 6.33 -6.43
C GLY A 32 -8.29 5.45 -5.24
N ALA A 33 -9.03 4.38 -5.51
CA ALA A 33 -9.43 3.40 -4.51
C ALA A 33 -9.32 1.95 -5.01
N LEU A 34 -8.96 1.05 -4.11
CA LEU A 34 -8.98 -0.40 -4.31
C LEU A 34 -10.07 -0.98 -3.40
N VAL A 35 -11.09 -1.58 -4.00
CA VAL A 35 -12.14 -2.29 -3.26
C VAL A 35 -11.67 -3.73 -3.05
N VAL A 36 -11.66 -4.20 -1.81
CA VAL A 36 -11.13 -5.51 -1.44
C VAL A 36 -12.20 -6.43 -0.88
N ASP A 37 -12.00 -7.74 -1.01
CA ASP A 37 -12.87 -8.69 -0.33
C ASP A 37 -12.61 -8.79 1.17
N ALA A 38 -13.53 -9.44 1.88
CA ALA A 38 -13.46 -9.60 3.32
C ALA A 38 -12.20 -10.39 3.76
N GLY A 39 -11.67 -11.28 2.92
CA GLY A 39 -10.45 -12.03 3.20
C GLY A 39 -9.23 -11.12 3.22
N ALA A 40 -9.09 -10.29 2.20
CA ALA A 40 -8.07 -9.26 2.12
C ALA A 40 -8.21 -8.25 3.26
N ALA A 41 -9.41 -7.69 3.50
CA ALA A 41 -9.64 -6.75 4.59
C ALA A 41 -9.20 -7.32 5.96
N ARG A 42 -9.49 -8.60 6.24
CA ARG A 42 -9.00 -9.29 7.45
C ARG A 42 -7.49 -9.48 7.45
N ALA A 43 -6.86 -9.76 6.31
CA ALA A 43 -5.41 -9.92 6.20
C ALA A 43 -4.67 -8.61 6.42
N LEU A 44 -5.17 -7.50 5.87
CA LEU A 44 -4.59 -6.18 6.07
C LEU A 44 -4.56 -5.80 7.55
N LYS A 45 -5.64 -6.09 8.30
CA LYS A 45 -5.70 -5.90 9.76
C LYS A 45 -4.61 -6.66 10.54
N ARG A 46 -4.00 -7.71 9.97
CA ARG A 46 -2.88 -8.47 10.54
C ARG A 46 -1.51 -7.97 10.08
N GLY A 47 -1.44 -6.89 9.31
CA GLY A 47 -0.19 -6.31 8.78
C GLY A 47 0.33 -7.00 7.51
N SER A 48 -0.54 -7.71 6.78
CA SER A 48 -0.19 -8.27 5.46
C SER A 48 -0.19 -7.21 4.36
N SER A 49 0.54 -7.47 3.28
CA SER A 49 0.45 -6.69 2.03
C SER A 49 -0.89 -6.94 1.33
N LEU A 50 -1.30 -6.02 0.44
CA LEU A 50 -2.45 -6.22 -0.43
C LEU A 50 -2.01 -6.94 -1.71
N LEU A 51 -2.40 -8.21 -1.85
CA LEU A 51 -2.18 -8.97 -3.08
C LEU A 51 -3.33 -8.73 -4.09
N PRO A 52 -3.06 -8.82 -5.41
CA PRO A 52 -4.10 -8.64 -6.44
C PRO A 52 -5.29 -9.57 -6.28
N ALA A 53 -5.07 -10.81 -5.83
CA ALA A 53 -6.12 -11.82 -5.61
C ALA A 53 -7.26 -11.36 -4.70
N GLY A 54 -6.98 -10.43 -3.79
CA GLY A 54 -7.95 -9.88 -2.85
C GLY A 54 -8.68 -8.62 -3.33
N VAL A 55 -8.34 -8.09 -4.50
CA VAL A 55 -8.92 -6.86 -5.07
C VAL A 55 -10.10 -7.22 -5.97
N ARG A 56 -11.21 -6.52 -5.78
CA ARG A 56 -12.49 -6.72 -6.48
C ARG A 56 -12.81 -5.62 -7.46
N ALA A 57 -12.38 -4.39 -7.18
CA ALA A 57 -12.53 -3.28 -8.09
C ALA A 57 -11.39 -2.26 -7.90
N VAL A 58 -11.11 -1.51 -8.96
CA VAL A 58 -10.14 -0.41 -8.98
C VAL A 58 -10.87 0.82 -9.49
N GLU A 59 -10.89 1.87 -8.68
CA GLU A 59 -11.62 3.11 -8.93
C GLU A 59 -10.65 4.29 -9.07
N GLY A 60 -11.00 5.24 -9.95
CA GLY A 60 -10.17 6.41 -10.22
C GLY A 60 -8.97 6.10 -11.12
N GLU A 61 -8.10 7.10 -11.27
CA GLU A 61 -6.90 7.04 -12.09
C GLU A 61 -5.69 7.41 -11.22
N PHE A 62 -4.65 6.59 -11.27
CA PHE A 62 -3.44 6.75 -10.48
C PHE A 62 -2.27 6.06 -11.17
N SER A 63 -1.07 6.53 -10.87
CA SER A 63 0.20 5.97 -11.33
C SER A 63 0.86 5.14 -10.24
N ARG A 64 1.88 4.38 -10.63
CA ARG A 64 2.77 3.72 -9.67
C ARG A 64 3.39 4.75 -8.71
N GLY A 65 3.31 4.47 -7.42
CA GLY A 65 3.79 5.32 -6.34
C GLY A 65 2.74 6.27 -5.78
N ASP A 66 1.59 6.41 -6.43
CA ASP A 66 0.54 7.30 -5.98
C ASP A 66 -0.22 6.75 -4.76
N PRO A 67 -0.74 7.65 -3.91
CA PRO A 67 -1.58 7.30 -2.77
C PRO A 67 -2.95 6.82 -3.23
N VAL A 68 -3.36 5.65 -2.76
CA VAL A 68 -4.68 5.07 -3.00
C VAL A 68 -5.32 4.67 -1.67
N SER A 69 -6.65 4.77 -1.63
CA SER A 69 -7.46 4.27 -0.53
C SER A 69 -7.75 2.79 -0.72
N VAL A 70 -7.89 2.05 0.37
CA VAL A 70 -8.34 0.64 0.36
C VAL A 70 -9.67 0.59 1.09
N ARG A 71 -10.71 0.12 0.38
CA ARG A 71 -12.09 0.07 0.89
C ARG A 71 -12.58 -1.37 0.98
N ASP A 72 -13.36 -1.67 2.00
CA ASP A 72 -14.11 -2.92 2.05
C ASP A 72 -15.35 -2.87 1.12
N ALA A 73 -16.12 -3.96 1.10
CA ALA A 73 -17.30 -4.10 0.25
C ALA A 73 -18.43 -3.12 0.61
N GLU A 74 -18.43 -2.63 1.86
CA GLU A 74 -19.35 -1.64 2.39
C GLU A 74 -18.91 -0.20 2.07
N GLY A 75 -17.75 -0.03 1.42
CA GLY A 75 -17.19 1.27 1.04
C GLY A 75 -16.43 1.95 2.18
N VAL A 76 -16.21 1.28 3.31
CA VAL A 76 -15.46 1.82 4.44
C VAL A 76 -13.98 1.78 4.12
N GLU A 77 -13.30 2.92 4.29
CA GLU A 77 -11.86 3.00 4.10
C GLU A 77 -11.13 2.31 5.26
N VAL A 78 -10.48 1.18 4.98
CA VAL A 78 -9.78 0.35 5.98
C VAL A 78 -8.27 0.58 5.99
N ALA A 79 -7.71 1.12 4.91
CA ALA A 79 -6.30 1.44 4.82
C ALA A 79 -6.03 2.51 3.74
N ARG A 80 -4.83 3.11 3.81
CA ARG A 80 -4.21 3.87 2.72
C ARG A 80 -2.87 3.27 2.38
N GLY A 81 -2.44 3.40 1.13
CA GLY A 81 -1.09 3.01 0.75
C GLY A 81 -0.65 3.54 -0.59
N LEU A 82 0.59 3.24 -0.95
CA LEU A 82 1.17 3.60 -2.23
C LEU A 82 1.07 2.41 -3.19
N SER A 83 0.52 2.64 -4.37
CA SER A 83 0.34 1.57 -5.35
C SER A 83 1.68 1.19 -6.01
N ALA A 84 1.94 -0.11 -6.15
CA ALA A 84 3.06 -0.63 -6.93
C ALA A 84 2.77 -0.61 -8.45
N TYR A 85 1.53 -0.34 -8.84
CA TYR A 85 1.02 -0.37 -10.21
C TYR A 85 0.22 0.90 -10.53
N ASP A 86 0.12 1.24 -11.81
CA ASP A 86 -0.89 2.19 -12.28
C ASP A 86 -2.30 1.57 -12.27
N ALA A 87 -3.33 2.39 -12.46
CA ALA A 87 -4.71 1.95 -12.43
C ALA A 87 -5.04 0.92 -13.51
N GLU A 88 -4.49 1.04 -14.71
CA GLU A 88 -4.70 0.10 -15.81
C GLU A 88 -4.13 -1.29 -15.48
N SER A 89 -2.87 -1.35 -15.09
CA SER A 89 -2.21 -2.59 -14.68
C SER A 89 -2.91 -3.20 -13.48
N ALA A 90 -3.29 -2.40 -12.48
CA ALA A 90 -4.03 -2.87 -11.30
C ALA A 90 -5.39 -3.48 -11.66
N ARG A 91 -6.11 -2.92 -12.65
CA ARG A 91 -7.37 -3.49 -13.16
C ARG A 91 -7.15 -4.84 -13.84
N LEU A 92 -6.10 -4.97 -14.64
CA LEU A 92 -5.78 -6.21 -15.34
C LEU A 92 -5.50 -7.36 -14.38
N ILE A 93 -4.81 -7.09 -13.27
CA ILE A 93 -4.39 -8.12 -12.32
C ILE A 93 -5.34 -8.31 -11.13
N ALA A 94 -6.37 -7.47 -10.99
CA ALA A 94 -7.34 -7.59 -9.91
C ALA A 94 -8.01 -8.99 -9.92
N GLY A 95 -8.03 -9.65 -8.77
CA GLY A 95 -8.57 -11.00 -8.62
C GLY A 95 -7.64 -12.13 -9.07
N HIS A 96 -6.46 -11.83 -9.63
CA HIS A 96 -5.50 -12.85 -10.07
C HIS A 96 -4.46 -13.18 -8.99
N ARG A 97 -3.94 -14.41 -9.03
CA ARG A 97 -2.84 -14.84 -8.14
C ARG A 97 -1.49 -14.34 -8.67
N SER A 98 -0.53 -14.18 -7.76
CA SER A 98 0.78 -13.61 -8.06
C SER A 98 1.55 -14.34 -9.18
N GLU A 99 1.32 -15.64 -9.34
CA GLU A 99 1.95 -16.46 -10.39
C GLU A 99 1.44 -16.15 -11.80
N ALA A 100 0.24 -15.58 -11.94
CA ALA A 100 -0.35 -15.24 -13.24
C ALA A 100 0.00 -13.81 -13.70
N LEU A 101 0.61 -13.00 -12.83
CA LEU A 101 0.80 -11.56 -13.09
C LEU A 101 1.73 -11.30 -14.28
N GLU A 102 2.82 -12.06 -14.38
CA GLU A 102 3.81 -11.86 -15.44
C GLU A 102 3.22 -12.15 -16.82
N GLU A 103 2.36 -13.18 -16.91
CA GLU A 103 1.66 -13.52 -18.15
C GLU A 103 0.64 -12.43 -18.54
N ILE A 104 -0.14 -11.93 -17.57
CA ILE A 104 -1.17 -10.90 -17.81
C ILE A 104 -0.54 -9.55 -18.19
N LEU A 105 0.53 -9.16 -17.49
CA LEU A 105 1.18 -7.86 -17.68
C LEU A 105 2.20 -7.86 -18.83
N GLY A 106 2.72 -9.03 -19.19
CA GLY A 106 3.84 -9.17 -20.14
C GLY A 106 5.21 -8.82 -19.53
N TRP A 107 5.30 -8.66 -18.21
CA TRP A 107 6.55 -8.36 -17.49
C TRP A 107 6.45 -8.76 -16.00
N ARG A 108 7.60 -9.07 -15.38
CA ARG A 108 7.66 -9.44 -13.96
C ARG A 108 7.62 -8.21 -13.06
N GLY A 109 6.53 -8.06 -12.31
CA GLY A 109 6.36 -7.02 -11.29
C GLY A 109 6.47 -7.53 -9.85
N ARG A 110 5.95 -6.73 -8.92
CA ARG A 110 5.80 -7.13 -7.51
C ARG A 110 4.66 -8.12 -7.34
N ASP A 111 4.67 -8.91 -6.28
CA ASP A 111 3.56 -9.83 -6.02
C ASP A 111 2.35 -9.12 -5.39
N GLU A 112 2.61 -7.97 -4.74
CA GLU A 112 1.64 -7.13 -4.08
C GLU A 112 1.32 -5.84 -4.84
N ILE A 113 0.06 -5.40 -4.78
CA ILE A 113 -0.36 -4.06 -5.24
C ILE A 113 0.06 -3.00 -4.24
N ILE A 114 -0.03 -3.28 -2.93
CA ILE A 114 0.48 -2.39 -1.88
C ILE A 114 1.26 -3.23 -0.88
N HIS A 115 2.54 -2.89 -0.70
CA HIS A 115 3.37 -3.52 0.31
C HIS A 115 2.99 -3.06 1.72
N ARG A 116 3.07 -3.95 2.72
CA ARG A 116 2.74 -3.64 4.13
C ARG A 116 3.50 -2.45 4.73
N ASP A 117 4.69 -2.16 4.22
CA ASP A 117 5.51 -1.03 4.68
C ASP A 117 5.07 0.30 4.04
N ASP A 118 4.35 0.19 2.93
CA ASP A 118 3.81 1.29 2.12
C ASP A 118 2.31 1.43 2.38
N MET A 119 1.82 0.84 3.49
CA MET A 119 0.43 0.83 3.91
C MET A 119 0.28 1.30 5.34
N VAL A 120 -0.85 1.96 5.61
CA VAL A 120 -1.31 2.37 6.92
C VAL A 120 -2.77 1.98 7.09
N LEU A 121 -3.05 1.26 8.17
CA LEU A 121 -4.42 0.95 8.60
C LEU A 121 -5.04 2.17 9.28
N LEU A 122 -6.35 2.34 9.09
CA LEU A 122 -7.16 3.40 9.68
C LEU A 122 -7.98 2.89 10.86
#